data_AF-A0AAV2H7Y5-F1
#
_entry.id   AF-A0AAV2H7Y5-F1
#
_cell.length_a   1.000
_cell.length_b   1.000
_cell.length_c   1.000
_cell.angle_alpha   90.00
_cell.angle_beta   90.00
_cell.angle_gamma   90.00
#
_symmetry.space_group_name_H-M   'P 1'
#
loop_
_entity.id
_entity.type
_entity.pdbx_description
1 polymer ?
#
loop_
_entity_poly.entity_id
_entity_poly.type
_entity_poly.pdbx_seq_one_letter_code
_entity_poly.pdbx_strand_id
1 'polypeptide(L)'
;MTSTKVKPAKPREDNLNPTHKPSVPSMDTFFIKLPFAFPVSESNGRKINDILGFSLRQQKDDKISDNAEFIVLVIHQCLEAIGVEARIVFGERTIQPQTNYRPHVWLMIQGYIVDNTYVKELQNHNITYIEDNFQQCYRECEYDKNLLKQTPSIESLDIDHYSFKKRLNFFIHQPNKGLALGLNREQSYNYYFAMIRHMYDEYKVSIKGIDPRVRYMCWYCERYPKNGINFITDVLRQGTSDDQLTETKSATSWQFQHCSQCMVASYCDRECQMKDWAEIHQITCISRGSMNLSPLPDLPPYSSETKKNILSSVSHF
;
A
#
# COMPACT_ATOMS: atom_id res chain seq x y z
N MET A 1 67.02 36.92 8.77
CA MET A 1 65.79 36.17 9.08
C MET A 1 64.60 37.12 8.91
N THR A 2 64.03 37.18 7.70
CA THR A 2 62.87 38.00 7.38
C THR A 2 61.67 37.08 7.17
N SER A 3 60.72 37.14 8.10
CA SER A 3 59.50 36.32 8.08
C SER A 3 58.38 37.07 7.35
N THR A 4 58.03 36.60 6.16
CA THR A 4 56.91 37.09 5.36
C THR A 4 55.62 36.44 5.85
N LYS A 5 54.72 37.23 6.47
CA LYS A 5 53.36 36.79 6.82
C LYS A 5 52.49 36.74 5.56
N VAL A 6 52.10 35.54 5.15
CA VAL A 6 51.08 35.30 4.12
C VAL A 6 49.69 35.47 4.75
N LYS A 7 48.85 36.34 4.17
CA LYS A 7 47.44 36.49 4.56
C LYS A 7 46.58 35.37 3.93
N PRO A 8 45.61 34.80 4.66
CA PRO A 8 44.72 33.78 4.12
C PRO A 8 43.72 34.39 3.14
N ALA A 9 43.48 33.69 2.03
CA ALA A 9 42.49 34.06 1.02
C ALA A 9 41.06 33.85 1.56
N LYS A 10 40.18 34.83 1.35
CA LYS A 10 38.75 34.70 1.65
C LYS A 10 38.08 33.71 0.69
N PRO A 11 37.17 32.84 1.17
CA PRO A 11 36.37 31.99 0.30
C PRO A 11 35.42 32.84 -0.55
N ARG A 12 35.25 32.42 -1.81
CA ARG A 12 34.39 33.04 -2.81
C ARG A 12 32.95 32.65 -2.49
N GLU A 13 32.11 33.64 -2.17
CA GLU A 13 30.66 33.45 -2.04
C GLU A 13 30.08 33.30 -3.45
N ASP A 14 29.75 32.07 -3.82
CA ASP A 14 29.01 31.78 -5.05
C ASP A 14 27.54 32.21 -4.83
N ASN A 15 27.16 33.29 -5.51
CA ASN A 15 25.79 33.78 -5.64
C ASN A 15 24.93 32.73 -6.36
N LEU A 16 24.39 31.78 -5.61
CA LEU A 16 23.30 30.91 -6.07
C LEU A 16 22.00 31.70 -6.02
N ASN A 17 21.54 32.11 -7.20
CA ASN A 17 20.21 32.67 -7.42
C ASN A 17 19.15 31.69 -6.86
N PRO A 18 18.30 32.11 -5.90
CA PRO A 18 17.21 31.26 -5.42
C PRO A 18 16.16 31.19 -6.52
N THR A 19 16.21 30.12 -7.33
CA THR A 19 15.09 29.73 -8.16
C THR A 19 13.91 29.42 -7.24
N HIS A 20 12.97 30.35 -7.16
CA HIS A 20 11.69 30.19 -6.49
C HIS A 20 10.99 28.95 -7.06
N LYS A 21 11.15 27.80 -6.40
CA LYS A 21 10.25 26.67 -6.61
C LYS A 21 8.86 27.16 -6.17
N PRO A 22 7.86 27.18 -7.06
CA PRO A 22 6.50 27.49 -6.64
C PRO A 22 6.11 26.49 -5.55
N SER A 23 5.79 26.99 -4.36
CA SER A 23 5.28 26.17 -3.26
C SER A 23 3.94 25.61 -3.71
N VAL A 24 3.90 24.33 -4.10
CA VAL A 24 2.65 23.65 -4.42
C VAL A 24 1.78 23.68 -3.17
N PRO A 25 0.55 24.21 -3.24
CA PRO A 25 -0.37 24.19 -2.10
C PRO A 25 -0.56 22.74 -1.62
N SER A 26 -0.21 22.46 -0.36
CA SER A 26 -0.54 21.19 0.28
C SER A 26 -2.07 21.07 0.35
N MET A 27 -2.64 19.93 -0.01
CA MET A 27 -4.06 19.65 0.24
C MET A 27 -4.41 19.94 1.70
N ASP A 28 -5.59 20.54 1.89
CA ASP A 28 -6.18 20.75 3.20
C ASP A 28 -6.58 19.38 3.79
N THR A 29 -6.23 19.14 5.05
CA THR A 29 -6.47 17.81 5.69
C THR A 29 -7.91 17.64 6.17
N PHE A 30 -8.77 18.65 5.96
CA PHE A 30 -10.13 18.67 6.45
C PHE A 30 -11.12 18.50 5.29
N PHE A 31 -11.23 17.27 4.81
CA PHE A 31 -12.36 16.92 3.99
C PHE A 31 -13.62 16.83 4.85
N ILE A 32 -14.65 17.57 4.45
CA ILE A 32 -15.93 17.64 5.18
C ILE A 32 -17.12 17.18 4.33
N LYS A 33 -16.85 16.76 3.08
CA LYS A 33 -17.85 16.34 2.10
C LYS A 33 -17.51 14.98 1.52
N LEU A 34 -18.53 14.32 0.96
CA LEU A 34 -18.36 13.15 0.11
C LEU A 34 -17.50 13.51 -1.11
N PRO A 35 -16.70 12.56 -1.64
CA PRO A 35 -16.53 11.19 -1.15
C PRO A 35 -15.47 11.07 -0.05
N PHE A 36 -14.86 12.16 0.41
CA PHE A 36 -13.71 12.11 1.31
C PHE A 36 -14.08 12.08 2.80
N ALA A 37 -15.33 12.42 3.12
CA ALA A 37 -15.93 12.35 4.45
C ALA A 37 -17.31 11.68 4.40
N PHE A 38 -17.73 11.12 5.52
CA PHE A 38 -19.03 10.50 5.71
C PHE A 38 -20.05 11.52 6.25
N PRO A 39 -21.36 11.45 5.92
CA PRO A 39 -22.31 12.44 6.41
C PRO A 39 -22.45 12.41 7.94
N VAL A 40 -22.30 13.56 8.59
CA VAL A 40 -22.34 13.68 10.07
C VAL A 40 -23.74 13.38 10.65
N SER A 41 -24.78 13.51 9.82
CA SER A 41 -26.16 13.18 10.17
C SER A 41 -26.42 11.68 10.33
N GLU A 42 -25.58 10.84 9.71
CA GLU A 42 -25.75 9.39 9.76
C GLU A 42 -25.27 8.79 11.08
N SER A 43 -25.76 7.59 11.38
CA SER A 43 -25.32 6.81 12.54
C SER A 43 -23.80 6.65 12.53
N ASN A 44 -23.14 6.91 13.66
CA ASN A 44 -21.68 6.90 13.81
C ASN A 44 -20.91 7.90 12.95
N GLY A 45 -21.55 8.83 12.22
CA GLY A 45 -20.85 9.67 11.24
C GLY A 45 -19.75 10.54 11.82
N ARG A 46 -19.90 11.02 13.06
CA ARG A 46 -18.80 11.71 13.78
C ARG A 46 -17.60 10.81 14.06
N LYS A 47 -17.83 9.57 14.51
CA LYS A 47 -16.77 8.61 14.81
C LYS A 47 -16.04 8.17 13.53
N ILE A 48 -16.81 7.92 12.46
CA ILE A 48 -16.26 7.58 11.15
C ILE A 48 -15.35 8.71 10.66
N ASN A 49 -15.84 9.96 10.67
CA ASN A 49 -15.04 11.10 10.22
C ASN A 49 -13.81 11.39 11.09
N ASP A 50 -13.87 11.10 12.39
CA ASP A 50 -12.68 11.18 13.25
C ASP A 50 -11.59 10.18 12.82
N ILE A 51 -11.96 8.92 12.59
CA ILE A 51 -11.05 7.88 12.09
C ILE A 51 -10.49 8.26 10.71
N LEU A 52 -11.35 8.70 9.78
CA LEU A 52 -10.95 9.13 8.45
C LEU A 52 -10.00 10.35 8.48
N GLY A 53 -10.27 11.31 9.36
CA GLY A 53 -9.44 12.49 9.54
C GLY A 53 -8.08 12.16 10.18
N PHE A 54 -8.05 11.27 11.17
CA PHE A 54 -6.81 10.77 11.76
C PHE A 54 -5.95 10.03 10.73
N SER A 55 -6.58 9.12 9.98
CA SER A 55 -5.94 8.39 8.88
C SER A 55 -5.27 9.33 7.88
N LEU A 56 -5.96 10.35 7.38
CA LEU A 56 -5.39 11.28 6.39
C LEU A 56 -4.18 12.07 6.92
N ARG A 57 -4.22 12.50 8.18
CA ARG A 57 -3.07 13.14 8.83
C ARG A 57 -1.88 12.19 8.88
N GLN A 58 -2.11 10.95 9.30
CA GLN A 58 -1.05 9.95 9.38
C GLN A 58 -0.50 9.58 8.00
N GLN A 59 -1.35 9.50 6.97
CA GLN A 59 -0.91 9.25 5.60
C GLN A 59 0.05 10.33 5.10
N LYS A 60 -0.23 11.59 5.44
CA LYS A 60 0.63 12.73 5.11
C LYS A 60 1.95 12.67 5.87
N ASP A 61 1.91 12.39 7.16
CA ASP A 61 3.09 12.35 8.04
C ASP A 61 4.04 11.20 7.66
N ASP A 62 3.49 10.00 7.41
CA ASP A 62 4.25 8.81 7.00
C ASP A 62 4.53 8.75 5.49
N LYS A 63 3.97 9.67 4.68
CA LYS A 63 4.13 9.72 3.22
C LYS A 63 3.69 8.42 2.52
N ILE A 64 2.53 7.87 2.89
CA ILE A 64 1.94 6.64 2.32
C ILE A 64 0.81 6.93 1.31
N SER A 65 0.89 8.04 0.58
CA SER A 65 -0.16 8.50 -0.35
C SER A 65 -0.49 7.57 -1.52
N ASP A 66 0.41 6.64 -1.85
CA ASP A 66 0.38 5.80 -3.04
C ASP A 66 -0.10 4.35 -2.78
N ASN A 67 -0.64 4.08 -1.57
CA ASN A 67 -0.98 2.72 -1.14
C ASN A 67 -2.44 2.62 -0.66
N ALA A 68 -3.36 3.02 -1.54
CA ALA A 68 -4.80 3.06 -1.26
C ALA A 68 -5.33 1.72 -0.74
N GLU A 69 -4.85 0.60 -1.27
CA GLU A 69 -5.28 -0.74 -0.87
C GLU A 69 -4.88 -1.11 0.56
N PHE A 70 -3.68 -0.71 1.00
CA PHE A 70 -3.29 -0.92 2.39
C PHE A 70 -4.10 -0.01 3.32
N ILE A 71 -4.22 1.27 2.97
CA ILE A 71 -4.97 2.26 3.75
C ILE A 71 -6.42 1.81 3.96
N VAL A 72 -7.12 1.44 2.88
CA VAL A 72 -8.52 1.01 2.92
C VAL A 72 -8.70 -0.25 3.76
N LEU A 73 -7.78 -1.22 3.70
CA LEU A 73 -7.83 -2.40 4.56
C LEU A 73 -7.71 -2.06 6.05
N VAL A 74 -6.79 -1.16 6.42
CA VAL A 74 -6.62 -0.75 7.82
C VAL A 74 -7.83 0.00 8.33
N ILE A 75 -8.38 0.94 7.54
CA ILE A 75 -9.59 1.67 7.91
C ILE A 75 -10.77 0.70 8.02
N HIS A 76 -10.90 -0.26 7.11
CA HIS A 76 -11.94 -1.29 7.16
C HIS A 76 -11.91 -2.06 8.49
N GLN A 77 -10.72 -2.49 8.95
CA GLN A 77 -10.56 -3.14 10.26
C GLN A 77 -10.89 -2.22 11.44
N CYS A 78 -10.57 -0.93 11.34
CA CYS A 78 -10.94 0.06 12.35
C CYS A 78 -12.46 0.22 12.45
N LEU A 79 -13.16 0.28 11.31
CA LEU A 79 -14.62 0.38 11.25
C LEU A 79 -15.30 -0.89 11.79
N GLU A 80 -14.80 -2.07 11.42
CA GLU A 80 -15.28 -3.35 11.95
C GLU A 80 -15.16 -3.40 13.49
N ALA A 81 -14.04 -2.91 14.04
CA ALA A 81 -13.80 -2.88 15.49
C ALA A 81 -14.78 -2.01 16.28
N ILE A 82 -15.38 -0.99 15.65
CA ILE A 82 -16.44 -0.15 16.27
C ILE A 82 -17.86 -0.55 15.83
N GLY A 83 -18.01 -1.71 15.17
CA GLY A 83 -19.31 -2.23 14.73
C GLY A 83 -19.93 -1.49 13.54
N VAL A 84 -19.12 -0.81 12.73
CA VAL A 84 -19.58 -0.18 11.48
C VAL A 84 -19.35 -1.15 10.33
N GLU A 85 -20.44 -1.59 9.71
CA GLU A 85 -20.37 -2.40 8.49
C GLU A 85 -19.88 -1.55 7.32
N ALA A 86 -18.81 -2.01 6.69
CA ALA A 86 -18.25 -1.42 5.50
C ALA A 86 -17.83 -2.51 4.52
N ARG A 87 -17.94 -2.22 3.22
CA ARG A 87 -17.47 -3.08 2.14
C ARG A 87 -16.31 -2.41 1.43
N ILE A 88 -15.23 -3.13 1.20
CA ILE A 88 -14.15 -2.67 0.32
C ILE A 88 -14.58 -2.89 -1.12
N VAL A 89 -14.48 -1.85 -1.94
CA VAL A 89 -14.86 -1.88 -3.34
C VAL A 89 -13.65 -1.64 -4.22
N PHE A 90 -13.51 -2.52 -5.21
CA PHE A 90 -12.60 -2.34 -6.33
C PHE A 90 -13.35 -1.68 -7.49
N GLY A 91 -12.68 -0.74 -8.14
CA GLY A 91 -13.15 -0.27 -9.41
C GLY A 91 -12.20 0.72 -9.99
N GLU A 92 -12.74 1.76 -10.60
CA GLU A 92 -11.95 2.80 -11.21
C GLU A 92 -12.46 4.18 -10.82
N ARG A 93 -11.52 5.11 -10.71
CA ARG A 93 -11.74 6.51 -10.35
C ARG A 93 -11.21 7.42 -11.46
N THR A 94 -11.96 8.47 -11.78
CA THR A 94 -11.48 9.61 -12.56
C THR A 94 -11.46 10.87 -11.70
N ILE A 95 -10.49 11.76 -11.96
CA ILE A 95 -10.25 12.97 -11.17
C ILE A 95 -10.58 14.26 -11.94
N GLN A 96 -10.94 14.14 -13.22
CA GLN A 96 -11.28 15.26 -14.09
C GLN A 96 -12.14 14.78 -15.28
N PRO A 97 -12.95 15.67 -15.90
CA PRO A 97 -13.76 15.31 -17.05
C PRO A 97 -12.91 14.70 -18.17
N GLN A 98 -13.47 13.70 -18.85
CA GLN A 98 -12.88 13.12 -20.08
C GLN A 98 -11.52 12.44 -19.91
N THR A 99 -11.09 12.15 -18.69
CA THR A 99 -9.86 11.36 -18.49
C THR A 99 -10.09 9.90 -18.22
N ASN A 100 -9.05 9.14 -18.53
CA ASN A 100 -9.02 7.71 -18.33
C ASN A 100 -9.20 7.40 -16.84
N TYR A 101 -10.24 6.61 -16.58
CA TYR A 101 -10.44 5.92 -15.32
C TYR A 101 -9.18 5.17 -14.92
N ARG A 102 -8.74 5.37 -13.69
CA ARG A 102 -7.60 4.68 -13.09
C ARG A 102 -8.11 3.66 -12.08
N PRO A 103 -7.49 2.46 -11.97
CA PRO A 103 -7.91 1.50 -10.97
C PRO A 103 -7.78 2.14 -9.60
N HIS A 104 -8.74 1.87 -8.72
CA HIS A 104 -8.76 2.45 -7.39
C HIS A 104 -9.56 1.55 -6.45
N VAL A 105 -9.44 1.84 -5.16
CA VAL A 105 -10.18 1.15 -4.10
C VAL A 105 -10.73 2.15 -3.11
N TRP A 106 -11.95 1.89 -2.63
CA TRP A 106 -12.63 2.75 -1.67
C TRP A 106 -13.52 1.92 -0.75
N LEU A 107 -14.13 2.57 0.23
CA LEU A 107 -15.10 1.97 1.13
C LEU A 107 -16.51 2.33 0.70
N MET A 108 -17.41 1.35 0.75
CA MET A 108 -18.86 1.58 0.75
C MET A 108 -19.38 1.41 2.17
N ILE A 109 -19.90 2.49 2.74
CA ILE A 109 -20.45 2.52 4.10
C ILE A 109 -21.92 2.96 3.98
N GLN A 110 -22.87 2.09 4.33
CA GLN A 110 -24.32 2.40 4.25
C GLN A 110 -24.76 2.99 2.89
N GLY A 111 -24.15 2.54 1.79
CA GLY A 111 -24.44 3.03 0.43
C GLY A 111 -23.66 4.28 -0.01
N TYR A 112 -22.88 4.89 0.89
CA TYR A 112 -22.02 6.03 0.56
C TYR A 112 -20.63 5.59 0.11
N ILE A 113 -20.11 6.26 -0.93
CA ILE A 113 -18.72 6.13 -1.39
C ILE A 113 -17.83 6.94 -0.45
N VAL A 114 -16.86 6.28 0.17
CA VAL A 114 -15.85 6.89 1.03
C VAL A 114 -14.45 6.57 0.52
N ASP A 115 -13.78 7.56 -0.07
CA ASP A 115 -12.38 7.49 -0.51
C ASP A 115 -11.49 8.26 0.46
N ASN A 116 -10.64 7.53 1.19
CA ASN A 116 -9.75 8.11 2.19
C ASN A 116 -8.28 8.07 1.75
N THR A 117 -8.01 8.13 0.45
CA THR A 117 -6.65 8.12 -0.07
C THR A 117 -6.10 9.54 -0.16
N TYR A 118 -5.09 9.87 0.66
CA TYR A 118 -4.35 11.11 0.54
C TYR A 118 -3.51 11.06 -0.74
N VAL A 119 -3.77 11.93 -1.71
CA VAL A 119 -2.97 12.02 -2.95
C VAL A 119 -2.21 13.33 -2.94
N LYS A 120 -0.91 13.27 -2.67
CA LYS A 120 -0.03 14.45 -2.49
C LYS A 120 -0.09 15.44 -3.67
N GLU A 121 -0.29 14.92 -4.88
CA GLU A 121 -0.28 15.70 -6.13
C GLU A 121 -1.68 16.12 -6.60
N LEU A 122 -2.73 15.80 -5.84
CA LEU A 122 -4.08 16.15 -6.24
C LEU A 122 -4.31 17.64 -6.00
N GLN A 123 -4.44 18.37 -7.11
CA GLN A 123 -4.70 19.81 -7.11
C GLN A 123 -6.12 20.10 -6.61
N ASN A 124 -6.32 21.25 -5.97
CA ASN A 124 -7.62 21.63 -5.37
C ASN A 124 -8.81 21.55 -6.36
N HIS A 125 -8.61 21.91 -7.63
CA HIS A 125 -9.70 21.81 -8.62
C HIS A 125 -10.13 20.37 -8.90
N ASN A 126 -9.22 19.39 -8.80
CA ASN A 126 -9.56 17.98 -8.94
C ASN A 126 -10.37 17.50 -7.72
N ILE A 127 -10.02 17.97 -6.52
CA ILE A 127 -10.80 17.70 -5.30
C ILE A 127 -12.22 18.23 -5.46
N THR A 128 -12.36 19.51 -5.83
CA THR A 128 -13.67 20.14 -6.05
C THR A 128 -14.47 19.41 -7.13
N TYR A 129 -13.83 19.03 -8.24
CA TYR A 129 -14.49 18.24 -9.28
C TYR A 129 -15.01 16.91 -8.75
N ILE A 130 -14.20 16.17 -7.99
CA ILE A 130 -14.60 14.90 -7.39
C ILE A 130 -15.74 15.11 -6.39
N GLU A 131 -15.68 16.12 -5.52
CA GLU A 131 -16.77 16.42 -4.57
C GLU A 131 -18.09 16.71 -5.29
N ASP A 132 -18.04 17.51 -6.36
CA ASP A 132 -19.23 17.92 -7.10
C ASP A 132 -19.79 16.80 -8.01
N ASN A 133 -18.96 15.81 -8.38
CA ASN A 133 -19.31 14.80 -9.40
C ASN A 133 -19.06 13.36 -8.95
N PHE A 134 -18.94 13.09 -7.64
CA PHE A 134 -18.45 11.79 -7.15
C PHE A 134 -19.24 10.59 -7.67
N GLN A 135 -20.55 10.68 -7.88
CA GLN A 135 -21.32 9.56 -8.44
C GLN A 135 -20.87 9.15 -9.86
N GLN A 136 -20.34 10.10 -10.64
CA GLN A 136 -19.80 9.87 -11.97
C GLN A 136 -18.29 9.57 -11.94
N CYS A 137 -17.59 10.01 -10.89
CA CYS A 137 -16.14 9.82 -10.79
C CYS A 137 -15.74 8.39 -10.44
N TYR A 138 -16.64 7.56 -9.89
CA TYR A 138 -16.34 6.21 -9.41
C TYR A 138 -17.19 5.19 -10.15
N ARG A 139 -16.52 4.14 -10.64
CA ARG A 139 -17.15 3.01 -11.32
C ARG A 139 -16.71 1.73 -10.65
N GLU A 140 -17.61 1.08 -9.93
CA GLU A 140 -17.37 -0.28 -9.43
C GLU A 140 -17.10 -1.21 -10.62
N CYS A 141 -16.08 -2.05 -10.49
CA CYS A 141 -15.74 -3.03 -11.53
C CYS A 141 -15.93 -4.42 -10.95
N GLU A 142 -16.56 -5.29 -11.73
CA GLU A 142 -16.56 -6.71 -11.39
C GLU A 142 -15.16 -7.28 -11.48
N TYR A 143 -14.86 -8.19 -10.57
CA TYR A 143 -13.61 -8.93 -10.61
C TYR A 143 -13.61 -9.90 -11.79
N ASP A 144 -12.83 -9.59 -12.82
CA ASP A 144 -12.56 -10.55 -13.89
C ASP A 144 -11.45 -11.52 -13.45
N LYS A 145 -11.83 -12.76 -13.11
CA LYS A 145 -10.89 -13.85 -12.80
C LYS A 145 -9.87 -14.07 -13.92
N ASN A 146 -10.21 -13.75 -15.17
CA ASN A 146 -9.31 -13.88 -16.30
C ASN A 146 -8.21 -12.82 -16.31
N LEU A 147 -8.36 -11.71 -15.57
CA LEU A 147 -7.28 -10.75 -15.34
C LEU A 147 -6.06 -11.44 -14.73
N LEU A 148 -6.17 -12.53 -13.98
CA LEU A 148 -4.98 -13.21 -13.45
C LEU A 148 -4.20 -14.00 -14.51
N LYS A 149 -4.90 -14.50 -15.54
CA LYS A 149 -4.34 -15.42 -16.54
C LYS A 149 -3.71 -14.74 -17.74
N GLN A 150 -4.02 -13.47 -17.98
CA GLN A 150 -3.43 -12.74 -19.10
C GLN A 150 -1.97 -12.43 -18.81
N THR A 151 -1.12 -12.58 -19.81
CA THR A 151 0.25 -12.08 -19.77
C THR A 151 0.23 -10.71 -20.45
N PRO A 152 0.67 -9.62 -19.80
CA PRO A 152 0.67 -8.31 -20.45
C PRO A 152 1.53 -8.39 -21.71
N SER A 153 1.01 -7.89 -22.84
CA SER A 153 1.84 -7.71 -24.03
C SER A 153 2.85 -6.61 -23.75
N ILE A 154 4.12 -6.85 -24.12
CA ILE A 154 5.26 -5.98 -23.79
C ILE A 154 5.17 -4.60 -24.47
N GLU A 155 4.27 -4.43 -25.44
CA GLU A 155 4.26 -3.27 -26.35
C GLU A 155 3.39 -2.09 -25.90
N SER A 156 2.65 -2.17 -24.78
CA SER A 156 1.79 -1.07 -24.33
C SER A 156 2.30 -0.40 -23.04
N LEU A 157 2.22 0.94 -23.02
CA LEU A 157 2.34 1.77 -21.81
C LEU A 157 1.30 1.42 -20.72
N ASP A 158 0.37 0.48 -20.98
CA ASP A 158 -0.67 0.00 -20.06
C ASP A 158 -0.20 -1.11 -19.11
N ILE A 159 1.06 -1.56 -19.21
CA ILE A 159 1.64 -2.56 -18.28
C ILE A 159 1.46 -2.14 -16.82
N ASP A 160 1.53 -0.84 -16.53
CA ASP A 160 1.35 -0.29 -15.19
C ASP A 160 -0.11 -0.40 -14.70
N HIS A 161 -1.09 -0.10 -15.56
CA HIS A 161 -2.50 -0.16 -15.21
C HIS A 161 -2.94 -1.61 -14.88
N TYR A 162 -2.51 -2.57 -15.69
CA TYR A 162 -2.85 -3.97 -15.50
C TYR A 162 -2.21 -4.57 -14.25
N SER A 163 -0.91 -4.30 -14.04
CA SER A 163 -0.19 -4.75 -12.84
C SER A 163 -0.80 -4.14 -11.57
N PHE A 164 -1.19 -2.87 -11.63
CA PHE A 164 -1.87 -2.20 -10.53
C PHE A 164 -3.24 -2.84 -10.24
N LYS A 165 -4.07 -3.13 -11.25
CA LYS A 165 -5.33 -3.88 -11.08
C LYS A 165 -5.12 -5.22 -10.38
N LYS A 166 -4.13 -6.01 -10.82
CA LYS A 166 -3.79 -7.29 -10.17
C LYS A 166 -3.36 -7.10 -8.72
N ARG A 167 -2.56 -6.08 -8.42
CA ARG A 167 -2.12 -5.75 -7.06
C ARG A 167 -3.31 -5.39 -6.16
N LEU A 168 -4.17 -4.46 -6.58
CA LEU A 168 -5.38 -4.10 -5.83
C LEU A 168 -6.25 -5.33 -5.56
N ASN A 169 -6.42 -6.18 -6.57
CA ASN A 169 -7.18 -7.42 -6.46
C ASN A 169 -6.59 -8.38 -5.40
N PHE A 170 -5.27 -8.52 -5.35
CA PHE A 170 -4.59 -9.32 -4.35
C PHE A 170 -4.89 -8.83 -2.93
N PHE A 171 -4.83 -7.52 -2.68
CA PHE A 171 -5.12 -6.96 -1.36
C PHE A 171 -6.57 -7.17 -0.92
N ILE A 172 -7.52 -7.11 -1.85
CA ILE A 172 -8.94 -7.31 -1.55
C ILE A 172 -9.27 -8.77 -1.23
N HIS A 173 -8.75 -9.70 -2.03
CA HIS A 173 -9.08 -11.13 -1.87
C HIS A 173 -8.18 -11.84 -0.87
N GLN A 174 -7.00 -11.29 -0.58
CA GLN A 174 -6.02 -11.86 0.34
C GLN A 174 -5.56 -10.81 1.36
N PRO A 175 -6.49 -10.22 2.15
CA PRO A 175 -6.19 -9.05 2.99
C PRO A 175 -5.10 -9.30 4.02
N ASN A 176 -5.06 -10.49 4.63
CA ASN A 176 -3.99 -10.82 5.58
C ASN A 176 -2.61 -10.90 4.91
N LYS A 177 -2.51 -11.44 3.69
CA LYS A 177 -1.25 -11.49 2.92
C LYS A 177 -0.86 -10.09 2.46
N GLY A 178 -1.82 -9.28 2.01
CA GLY A 178 -1.65 -7.87 1.65
C GLY A 178 -1.11 -7.03 2.81
N LEU A 179 -1.76 -7.08 3.98
CA LEU A 179 -1.30 -6.40 5.19
C LEU A 179 0.09 -6.87 5.61
N ALA A 180 0.34 -8.20 5.60
CA ALA A 180 1.65 -8.75 5.96
C ALA A 180 2.78 -8.23 5.04
N LEU A 181 2.53 -8.11 3.73
CA LEU A 181 3.48 -7.49 2.80
C LEU A 181 3.62 -5.99 3.06
N GLY A 182 2.52 -5.29 3.30
CA GLY A 182 2.53 -3.85 3.56
C GLY A 182 3.45 -3.49 4.73
N LEU A 183 3.42 -4.29 5.81
CA LEU A 183 4.26 -4.08 6.99
C LEU A 183 5.77 -4.24 6.76
N ASN A 184 6.23 -4.68 5.58
CA ASN A 184 7.65 -4.60 5.23
C ASN A 184 8.13 -3.17 4.92
N ARG A 185 7.21 -2.24 4.64
CA ARG A 185 7.53 -0.82 4.50
C ARG A 185 7.40 -0.14 5.86
N GLU A 186 8.41 0.63 6.25
CA GLU A 186 8.41 1.37 7.50
C GLU A 186 7.22 2.35 7.58
N GLN A 187 6.90 3.05 6.50
CA GLN A 187 5.78 3.99 6.42
C GLN A 187 4.44 3.29 6.69
N SER A 188 4.23 2.12 6.07
CA SER A 188 3.02 1.30 6.27
C SER A 188 2.95 0.72 7.67
N TYR A 189 4.10 0.32 8.23
CA TYR A 189 4.20 -0.12 9.61
C TYR A 189 3.80 0.99 10.58
N ASN A 190 4.40 2.17 10.45
CA ASN A 190 4.11 3.32 11.32
C ASN A 190 2.64 3.72 11.24
N TYR A 191 2.09 3.82 10.02
CA TYR A 191 0.68 4.11 9.80
C TYR A 191 -0.22 3.08 10.48
N TYR A 192 0.05 1.78 10.29
CA TYR A 192 -0.74 0.70 10.89
C TYR A 192 -0.78 0.78 12.42
N PHE A 193 0.38 0.96 13.05
CA PHE A 193 0.46 1.05 14.51
C PHE A 193 -0.11 2.35 15.07
N ALA A 194 0.00 3.46 14.34
CA ALA A 194 -0.67 4.71 14.69
C ALA A 194 -2.20 4.54 14.68
N MET A 195 -2.75 3.87 13.66
CA MET A 195 -4.18 3.55 13.59
C MET A 195 -4.60 2.63 14.75
N ILE A 196 -3.86 1.55 15.04
CA ILE A 196 -4.14 0.69 16.20
C ILE A 196 -4.21 1.50 17.49
N ARG A 197 -3.21 2.35 17.72
CA ARG A 197 -3.11 3.16 18.93
C ARG A 197 -4.27 4.14 19.05
N HIS A 198 -4.64 4.82 17.96
CA HIS A 198 -5.80 5.70 17.91
C HIS A 198 -7.08 4.96 18.29
N MET A 199 -7.29 3.77 17.72
CA MET A 199 -8.46 2.95 18.03
C MET A 199 -8.52 2.53 19.50
N TYR A 200 -7.38 2.20 20.10
CA TYR A 200 -7.30 1.87 21.51
C TYR A 200 -7.49 3.09 22.42
N ASP A 201 -6.82 4.21 22.11
CA ASP A 201 -6.81 5.40 22.96
C ASP A 201 -8.17 6.11 22.94
N GLU A 202 -8.81 6.28 21.78
CA GLU A 202 -10.06 7.03 21.64
C GLU A 202 -11.32 6.16 21.81
N TYR A 203 -11.32 4.93 21.27
CA TYR A 203 -12.52 4.10 21.21
C TYR A 203 -12.52 2.93 22.19
N LYS A 204 -11.38 2.66 22.84
CA LYS A 204 -11.17 1.51 23.75
C LYS A 204 -11.48 0.17 23.08
N VAL A 205 -11.20 0.07 21.77
CA VAL A 205 -11.35 -1.17 20.98
C VAL A 205 -10.01 -1.67 20.47
N SER A 206 -9.93 -2.98 20.23
CA SER A 206 -8.79 -3.61 19.54
C SER A 206 -9.20 -3.92 18.11
N ILE A 207 -8.36 -3.56 17.14
CA ILE A 207 -8.58 -3.98 15.75
C ILE A 207 -8.11 -5.43 15.56
N LYS A 208 -8.75 -6.14 14.65
CA LYS A 208 -8.32 -7.49 14.27
C LYS A 208 -6.92 -7.43 13.65
N GLY A 209 -5.94 -8.00 14.35
CA GLY A 209 -4.58 -8.10 13.85
C GLY A 209 -4.46 -8.98 12.59
N ILE A 210 -3.28 -8.97 11.96
CA ILE A 210 -2.97 -9.87 10.86
C ILE A 210 -2.98 -11.31 11.35
N ASP A 211 -3.70 -12.18 10.64
CA ASP A 211 -3.73 -13.60 10.95
C ASP A 211 -2.32 -14.21 10.92
N PRO A 212 -1.78 -14.70 12.05
CA PRO A 212 -0.42 -15.22 12.12
C PRO A 212 -0.21 -16.44 11.23
N ARG A 213 -1.28 -17.17 10.87
CA ARG A 213 -1.22 -18.34 9.98
C ARG A 213 -0.65 -18.00 8.61
N VAL A 214 -0.75 -16.74 8.19
CA VAL A 214 -0.18 -16.26 6.92
C VAL A 214 1.34 -16.51 6.81
N ARG A 215 2.05 -16.57 7.95
CA ARG A 215 3.50 -16.86 8.00
C ARG A 215 3.83 -18.34 7.91
N TYR A 216 2.85 -19.19 8.16
CA TYR A 216 3.02 -20.64 8.30
C TYR A 216 2.25 -21.43 7.25
N MET A 217 1.80 -20.78 6.18
CA MET A 217 1.15 -21.45 5.05
C MET A 217 1.92 -21.17 3.77
N CYS A 218 1.90 -22.12 2.83
CA CYS A 218 2.37 -21.86 1.48
C CYS A 218 1.48 -20.79 0.83
N TRP A 219 2.06 -19.69 0.34
CA TRP A 219 1.28 -18.58 -0.22
C TRP A 219 0.56 -18.96 -1.51
N TYR A 220 1.11 -19.93 -2.26
CA TYR A 220 0.53 -20.46 -3.49
C TYR A 220 -0.58 -21.48 -3.23
N CYS A 221 -0.24 -22.62 -2.62
CA CYS A 221 -1.16 -23.77 -2.51
C CYS A 221 -1.95 -23.80 -1.20
N GLU A 222 -1.71 -22.83 -0.31
CA GLU A 222 -2.39 -22.66 0.98
C GLU A 222 -2.28 -23.85 1.95
N ARG A 223 -1.33 -24.76 1.67
CA ARG A 223 -1.04 -25.90 2.53
C ARG A 223 0.00 -25.54 3.60
N TYR A 224 -0.19 -26.13 4.77
CA TYR A 224 0.82 -26.20 5.82
C TYR A 224 1.93 -27.19 5.43
N PRO A 225 3.16 -27.07 5.98
CA PRO A 225 4.17 -28.10 5.76
C PRO A 225 3.65 -29.39 6.38
N LYS A 226 3.77 -30.52 5.65
CA LYS A 226 3.30 -31.84 6.11
C LYS A 226 3.81 -32.16 7.50
N ASN A 227 5.10 -31.90 7.70
CA ASN A 227 5.75 -31.98 8.97
C ASN A 227 5.73 -30.53 9.50
N GLY A 228 4.66 -30.04 10.10
CA GLY A 228 4.53 -28.62 10.45
C GLY A 228 3.21 -28.32 11.12
N ILE A 229 2.22 -29.11 10.72
CA ILE A 229 0.87 -29.13 11.30
C ILE A 229 0.92 -29.28 12.83
N ASN A 230 1.74 -30.18 13.37
CA ASN A 230 1.84 -30.36 14.83
C ASN A 230 2.37 -29.11 15.52
N PHE A 231 3.48 -28.53 15.03
CA PHE A 231 4.04 -27.29 15.57
C PHE A 231 3.03 -26.13 15.52
N ILE A 232 2.33 -25.96 14.40
CA ILE A 232 1.33 -24.89 14.25
C ILE A 232 0.12 -25.16 15.15
N THR A 233 -0.30 -26.41 15.27
CA THR A 233 -1.38 -26.81 16.18
C THR A 233 -0.99 -26.52 17.63
N ASP A 234 0.26 -26.77 18.00
CA ASP A 234 0.78 -26.46 19.33
C ASP A 234 0.85 -24.95 19.57
N VAL A 235 1.39 -24.17 18.62
CA VAL A 235 1.41 -22.69 18.69
C VAL A 235 0.00 -22.11 18.79
N LEU A 236 -0.97 -22.67 18.05
CA LEU A 236 -2.37 -22.23 18.09
C LEU A 236 -3.12 -22.72 19.34
N ARG A 237 -2.68 -23.83 19.97
CA ARG A 237 -3.27 -24.36 21.22
C ARG A 237 -2.66 -23.76 22.47
N GLN A 238 -1.42 -23.24 22.42
CA GLN A 238 -0.69 -22.68 23.55
C GLN A 238 -1.20 -21.31 24.02
N GLY A 239 -2.52 -21.14 24.12
CA GLY A 239 -3.13 -20.11 24.96
C GLY A 239 -3.13 -20.45 26.45
N THR A 240 -2.49 -21.56 26.88
CA THR A 240 -2.55 -22.06 28.26
C THR A 240 -1.24 -22.76 28.69
N SER A 241 -0.54 -22.13 29.64
CA SER A 241 0.58 -22.56 30.50
C SER A 241 1.91 -23.00 29.85
N ASP A 242 2.97 -22.23 30.15
CA ASP A 242 4.34 -22.29 29.60
C ASP A 242 5.23 -23.47 30.10
N ASP A 243 4.76 -24.33 31.00
CA ASP A 243 5.72 -25.04 31.87
C ASP A 243 6.35 -26.35 31.36
N GLN A 244 5.99 -26.92 30.20
CA GLN A 244 6.60 -28.18 29.75
C GLN A 244 6.73 -28.32 28.22
N LEU A 245 7.80 -27.75 27.66
CA LEU A 245 8.25 -28.07 26.29
C LEU A 245 9.51 -28.96 26.36
N THR A 246 9.31 -30.27 26.29
CA THR A 246 10.40 -31.26 26.16
C THR A 246 10.91 -31.31 24.73
N GLU A 247 12.21 -31.04 24.53
CA GLU A 247 12.89 -31.05 23.22
C GLU A 247 12.94 -32.46 22.58
N THR A 248 11.97 -32.79 21.73
CA THR A 248 12.08 -33.97 20.86
C THR A 248 12.92 -33.65 19.62
N LYS A 249 14.13 -34.23 19.56
CA LYS A 249 15.07 -34.14 18.43
C LYS A 249 14.55 -34.88 17.19
N SER A 250 13.68 -34.26 16.38
CA SER A 250 13.31 -34.76 15.05
C SER A 250 13.98 -33.93 13.95
N ALA A 251 14.99 -34.52 13.31
CA ALA A 251 15.93 -33.86 12.39
C ALA A 251 15.43 -33.77 10.93
N THR A 252 14.18 -33.41 10.71
CA THR A 252 13.72 -32.97 9.38
C THR A 252 13.49 -31.46 9.45
N SER A 253 14.09 -30.67 8.57
CA SER A 253 13.87 -29.23 8.55
C SER A 253 12.46 -28.97 8.02
N TRP A 254 11.54 -28.61 8.92
CA TRP A 254 10.13 -28.29 8.62
C TRP A 254 9.99 -26.88 8.02
N GLN A 255 11.08 -26.34 7.47
CA GLN A 255 11.22 -24.94 7.14
C GLN A 255 10.65 -24.67 5.74
N PHE A 256 9.72 -23.72 5.67
CA PHE A 256 9.30 -23.16 4.39
C PHE A 256 10.49 -22.50 3.69
N GLN A 257 10.45 -22.52 2.36
CA GLN A 257 11.28 -21.64 1.56
C GLN A 257 10.66 -20.25 1.63
N HIS A 258 11.34 -19.32 2.29
CA HIS A 258 10.93 -17.92 2.31
C HIS A 258 11.36 -17.23 1.02
N CYS A 259 10.54 -16.30 0.52
CA CYS A 259 10.99 -15.40 -0.54
C CYS A 259 12.20 -14.60 -0.05
N SER A 260 13.34 -14.72 -0.73
CA SER A 260 14.58 -14.05 -0.32
C SER A 260 14.52 -12.53 -0.36
N GLN A 261 13.56 -11.95 -1.10
CA GLN A 261 13.39 -10.51 -1.22
C GLN A 261 12.52 -9.95 -0.09
N CYS A 262 11.26 -10.40 0.01
CA CYS A 262 10.33 -9.86 1.00
C CYS A 262 10.46 -10.55 2.37
N MET A 263 10.97 -11.79 2.43
CA MET A 263 11.07 -12.60 3.65
C MET A 263 9.73 -12.76 4.41
N VAL A 264 8.61 -12.52 3.74
CA VAL A 264 7.25 -12.61 4.28
C VAL A 264 6.52 -13.79 3.65
N ALA A 265 6.54 -13.89 2.33
CA ALA A 265 5.96 -15.03 1.63
C ALA A 265 6.74 -16.32 1.88
N SER A 266 6.00 -17.40 2.08
CA SER A 266 6.52 -18.72 2.44
C SER A 266 5.98 -19.77 1.47
N TYR A 267 6.80 -20.74 1.07
CA TYR A 267 6.47 -21.74 0.06
C TYR A 267 6.91 -23.14 0.48
N CYS A 268 6.08 -24.14 0.23
CA CYS A 268 6.42 -25.54 0.55
C CYS A 268 7.57 -26.07 -0.31
N ASP A 269 7.74 -25.53 -1.51
CA ASP A 269 8.78 -25.89 -2.47
C ASP A 269 9.00 -24.77 -3.49
N ARG A 270 10.05 -24.93 -4.30
CA ARG A 270 10.43 -24.00 -5.37
C ARG A 270 9.38 -23.93 -6.48
N GLU A 271 8.63 -25.01 -6.72
CA GLU A 271 7.60 -25.04 -7.74
C GLU A 271 6.46 -24.07 -7.39
N CYS A 272 5.97 -24.11 -6.15
CA CYS A 272 4.97 -23.18 -5.63
C CYS A 272 5.48 -21.74 -5.66
N GLN A 273 6.75 -21.51 -5.30
CA GLN A 273 7.34 -20.17 -5.38
C GLN A 273 7.34 -19.65 -6.82
N MET A 274 7.74 -20.47 -7.80
CA MET A 274 7.78 -20.06 -9.21
C MET A 274 6.38 -19.77 -9.78
N LYS A 275 5.38 -20.56 -9.39
CA LYS A 275 3.99 -20.34 -9.81
C LYS A 275 3.42 -19.06 -9.20
N ASP A 276 3.58 -18.86 -7.88
CA ASP A 276 3.15 -17.63 -7.21
C ASP A 276 3.87 -16.39 -7.78
N TRP A 277 5.18 -16.51 -8.06
CA TRP A 277 5.97 -15.46 -8.70
C TRP A 277 5.38 -15.04 -10.04
N ALA A 278 5.09 -16.01 -10.92
CA ALA A 278 4.52 -15.75 -12.24
C ALA A 278 3.09 -15.19 -12.19
N GLU A 279 2.29 -15.61 -11.21
CA GLU A 279 0.88 -15.20 -11.11
C GLU A 279 0.70 -13.82 -10.47
N ILE A 280 1.36 -13.57 -9.33
CA ILE A 280 1.09 -12.37 -8.52
C ILE A 280 2.28 -11.86 -7.70
N HIS A 281 3.19 -12.71 -7.22
CA HIS A 281 4.21 -12.26 -6.27
C HIS A 281 5.22 -11.33 -6.90
N GLN A 282 5.52 -11.44 -8.20
CA GLN A 282 6.43 -10.51 -8.86
C GLN A 282 5.97 -9.05 -8.76
N ILE A 283 4.66 -8.78 -8.74
CA ILE A 283 4.10 -7.43 -8.68
C ILE A 283 3.73 -6.97 -7.26
N THR A 284 3.60 -7.90 -6.31
CA THR A 284 3.30 -7.59 -4.91
C THR A 284 4.51 -7.70 -3.99
N CYS A 285 5.62 -8.31 -4.42
CA CYS A 285 6.82 -8.47 -3.61
C CYS A 285 7.39 -7.11 -3.21
N ILE A 286 7.41 -6.85 -1.89
CA ILE A 286 8.04 -5.67 -1.29
C ILE A 286 9.28 -6.13 -0.55
N SER A 287 10.46 -5.75 -1.04
CA SER A 287 11.73 -6.16 -0.44
C SER A 287 11.90 -5.62 0.99
N ARG A 288 12.49 -6.43 1.87
CA ARG A 288 12.84 -5.98 3.23
C ARG A 288 13.85 -4.84 3.14
N GLY A 289 13.57 -3.75 3.86
CA GLY A 289 14.45 -2.59 3.87
C GLY A 289 14.39 -1.75 2.60
N SER A 290 13.34 -1.88 1.78
CA SER A 290 13.00 -0.87 0.77
C SER A 290 12.53 0.43 1.45
N MET A 291 13.42 1.09 2.20
CA MET A 291 13.23 2.51 2.54
C MET A 291 13.41 3.40 1.31
N ASN A 292 13.91 2.84 0.20
CA ASN A 292 14.08 3.50 -1.09
C ASN A 292 14.00 2.46 -2.22
N LEU A 293 12.81 1.94 -2.50
CA LEU A 293 12.49 1.85 -3.92
C LEU A 293 12.09 3.27 -4.27
N SER A 294 12.80 3.93 -5.20
CA SER A 294 12.32 5.17 -5.80
C SER A 294 10.82 5.00 -6.10
N PRO A 295 9.99 6.04 -5.93
CA PRO A 295 8.64 6.02 -6.47
C PRO A 295 8.71 5.38 -7.86
N LEU A 296 7.79 4.45 -8.18
CA LEU A 296 7.59 4.03 -9.57
C LEU A 296 7.71 5.31 -10.41
N PRO A 297 8.68 5.38 -11.35
CA PRO A 297 9.16 6.64 -11.88
C PRO A 297 7.96 7.52 -12.21
N ASP A 298 7.94 8.70 -11.58
CA ASP A 298 6.88 9.69 -11.76
C ASP A 298 6.48 9.68 -13.22
N LEU A 299 5.19 9.40 -13.46
CA LEU A 299 4.57 9.49 -14.77
C LEU A 299 5.20 10.68 -15.49
N PRO A 300 5.84 10.50 -16.67
CA PRO A 300 6.39 11.65 -17.35
C PRO A 300 5.25 12.66 -17.55
N PRO A 301 5.46 13.94 -17.23
CA PRO A 301 4.48 14.96 -17.53
C PRO A 301 4.19 14.85 -19.01
N TYR A 302 2.90 14.77 -19.34
CA TYR A 302 2.39 14.79 -20.70
C TYR A 302 3.13 15.88 -21.50
N SER A 303 4.02 15.47 -22.41
CA SER A 303 4.46 16.31 -23.51
C SER A 303 4.67 15.43 -24.74
N SER A 304 4.04 15.84 -25.84
CA SER A 304 3.85 15.06 -27.06
C SER A 304 5.07 15.05 -28.00
N GLU A 305 6.29 15.33 -27.53
CA GLU A 305 7.38 15.72 -28.44
C GLU A 305 8.69 14.92 -28.42
N THR A 306 8.87 13.90 -27.57
CA THR A 306 10.18 13.18 -27.54
C THR A 306 10.07 11.71 -27.96
N LYS A 307 9.77 11.47 -29.24
CA LYS A 307 9.83 10.14 -29.88
C LYS A 307 11.00 9.94 -30.86
N LYS A 308 12.02 10.81 -30.87
CA LYS A 308 13.08 10.74 -31.91
C LYS A 308 14.51 10.41 -31.49
N ASN A 309 14.87 10.28 -30.21
CA ASN A 309 16.30 10.15 -29.83
C ASN A 309 16.70 8.91 -29.02
N ILE A 310 15.92 7.82 -29.03
CA ILE A 310 16.32 6.57 -28.34
C ILE A 310 16.34 5.40 -29.34
N LEU A 311 17.18 5.49 -30.37
CA LEU A 311 17.51 4.34 -31.24
C LEU A 311 18.99 4.30 -31.66
N SER A 312 19.89 5.08 -31.03
CA SER A 312 21.31 5.14 -31.45
C SER A 312 22.32 4.61 -30.43
N SER A 313 21.92 3.87 -29.41
CA SER A 313 22.88 3.39 -28.40
C SER A 313 22.53 2.02 -27.82
N VAL A 314 22.52 1.00 -28.66
CA VAL A 314 22.78 -0.40 -28.25
C VAL A 314 23.58 -1.08 -29.36
N SER A 315 24.87 -0.79 -29.41
CA SER A 315 25.87 -1.60 -30.10
C SER A 315 27.17 -1.48 -29.34
N HIS A 316 27.25 -2.26 -28.25
CA HIS A 316 28.46 -2.80 -27.60
C HIS A 316 28.07 -3.18 -26.17
N PHE A 317 27.71 -4.44 -25.97
CA PHE A 317 28.25 -5.34 -24.93
C PHE A 317 27.80 -6.76 -25.24
#